data_AF-A0A0S8HBI7-F1
#
_entry.id   AF-A0A0S8HBI7-F1
#
_cell.length_a   1.000
_cell.length_b   1.000
_cell.length_c   1.000
_cell.angle_alpha   90.00
_cell.angle_beta   90.00
_cell.angle_gamma   90.00
#
_symmetry.space_group_name_H-M   'P 1'
#
loop_
_entity.id
_entity.type
_entity.pdbx_description
1 polymer ?
#
loop_
_entity_poly.entity_id
_entity_poly.type
_entity_poly.pdbx_seq_one_letter_code
_entity_poly.pdbx_strand_id
1 'polypeptide(L)'
;MVAVLATAMAAWGWSMSQDKFDHQKHASLFQSCDGCHAVEPEGVTFPQPSLCQGCHNGQVARLVDWRGPSRVANKFGFNHSEAIAAKREMGEDISCADCHLAPGGGAMDVRRAPASHTPFFADEHRTLAAASTAECETCHNRDQRCLGCHQGAENLDIPAREQAGYHPQNFLALHSAAAWNREVECSSCHNPETYCRNCHMTAGRGTEGRTNTGYHSEDARFQFGHGQAARQALESCASCHAQQDCLACHSAKYGRMVNPHGPGFDASKLRELRDKNVTLCRYCHFPNDPRIER
;
A
#
# COMPACT_ATOMS: atom_id res chain seq x y z
N MET A 1 -2.48 66.07 32.61
CA MET A 1 -3.85 65.66 32.21
C MET A 1 -4.01 65.90 30.71
N VAL A 2 -3.80 64.89 29.86
CA VAL A 2 -4.54 64.64 28.62
C VAL A 2 -4.40 63.14 28.35
N ALA A 3 -5.51 62.42 28.39
CA ALA A 3 -5.64 61.02 28.04
C ALA A 3 -6.47 60.94 26.75
N VAL A 4 -5.95 60.29 25.71
CA VAL A 4 -6.71 59.83 24.52
C VAL A 4 -5.97 58.58 24.02
N LEU A 5 -6.36 57.38 24.46
CA LEU A 5 -7.20 56.42 23.72
C LEU A 5 -6.62 56.04 22.34
N ALA A 6 -5.80 54.98 22.32
CA ALA A 6 -5.55 54.18 21.13
C ALA A 6 -6.21 52.81 21.32
N THR A 7 -7.15 52.52 20.44
CA THR A 7 -8.11 51.42 20.43
C THR A 7 -7.44 50.06 20.37
N ALA A 8 -7.85 49.17 21.28
CA ALA A 8 -7.58 47.74 21.21
C ALA A 8 -8.17 47.17 19.91
N MET A 9 -7.30 46.63 19.05
CA MET A 9 -7.71 45.72 17.98
C MET A 9 -8.17 44.42 18.63
N ALA A 10 -9.46 44.36 18.97
CA ALA A 10 -10.10 43.15 19.43
C ALA A 10 -10.16 42.14 18.29
N ALA A 11 -9.35 41.09 18.45
CA ALA A 11 -9.40 39.78 17.83
C ALA A 11 -10.71 39.43 17.09
N TRP A 12 -10.63 39.32 15.77
CA TRP A 12 -11.54 38.50 14.97
C TRP A 12 -10.76 37.27 14.48
N GLY A 13 -10.20 36.52 15.43
CA GLY A 13 -9.81 35.14 15.19
C GLY A 13 -11.09 34.33 15.10
N TRP A 14 -11.56 34.07 13.89
CA TRP A 14 -12.61 33.10 13.65
C TRP A 14 -12.05 31.73 14.04
N SER A 15 -12.32 31.34 15.29
CA SER A 15 -12.15 29.98 15.76
C SER A 15 -13.01 29.08 14.88
N MET A 16 -12.38 28.38 13.94
CA MET A 16 -13.03 27.30 13.22
C MET A 16 -13.49 26.29 14.26
N SER A 17 -14.79 26.20 14.45
CA SER A 17 -15.38 25.59 15.63
C SER A 17 -14.94 24.14 15.81
N GLN A 18 -14.36 23.86 16.97
CA GLN A 18 -14.22 22.55 17.63
C GLN A 18 -15.46 21.67 17.40
N ASP A 19 -15.31 20.33 17.39
CA ASP A 19 -16.51 19.46 17.35
C ASP A 19 -17.41 19.87 18.50
N LYS A 20 -18.67 20.18 18.16
CA LYS A 20 -19.68 20.50 19.16
C LYS A 20 -20.19 19.26 19.90
N PHE A 21 -19.70 18.06 19.55
CA PHE A 21 -20.10 16.79 20.16
C PHE A 21 -18.91 16.10 20.84
N ASP A 22 -19.07 15.80 22.13
CA ASP A 22 -18.05 15.21 23.00
C ASP A 22 -18.30 13.71 23.13
N HIS A 23 -17.64 12.91 22.29
CA HIS A 23 -17.79 11.45 22.23
C HIS A 23 -17.39 10.76 23.53
N GLN A 24 -16.35 11.26 24.22
CA GLN A 24 -15.86 10.67 25.46
C GLN A 24 -16.89 10.78 26.60
N LYS A 25 -17.62 11.91 26.69
CA LYS A 25 -18.72 12.04 27.67
C LYS A 25 -19.87 11.05 27.45
N HIS A 26 -19.99 10.48 26.26
CA HIS A 26 -21.04 9.52 25.92
C HIS A 26 -20.54 8.07 25.89
N ALA A 27 -19.24 7.84 26.09
CA ALA A 27 -18.62 6.52 25.93
C ALA A 27 -19.16 5.45 26.90
N SER A 28 -19.62 5.85 28.09
CA SER A 28 -20.22 4.91 29.07
C SER A 28 -21.70 4.60 28.81
N LEU A 29 -22.36 5.38 27.93
CA LEU A 29 -23.78 5.23 27.62
C LEU A 29 -24.03 4.27 26.45
N PHE A 30 -23.03 4.07 25.59
CA PHE A 30 -23.15 3.26 24.39
C PHE A 30 -22.10 2.16 24.34
N GLN A 31 -22.53 0.93 24.08
CA GLN A 31 -21.65 -0.25 24.01
C GLN A 31 -20.95 -0.39 22.65
N SER A 32 -21.48 0.23 21.59
CA SER A 32 -20.92 0.21 20.24
C SER A 32 -21.16 1.54 19.51
N CYS A 33 -20.39 1.76 18.44
CA CYS A 33 -20.53 2.92 17.56
C CYS A 33 -21.91 2.95 16.88
N ASP A 34 -22.47 1.77 16.61
CA ASP A 34 -23.74 1.60 15.90
C ASP A 34 -24.96 2.07 16.70
N GLY A 35 -24.77 2.31 18.00
CA GLY A 35 -25.82 2.90 18.85
C GLY A 35 -26.20 4.33 18.44
N CYS A 36 -25.30 5.04 17.74
CA CYS A 36 -25.53 6.40 17.25
C CYS A 36 -25.34 6.51 15.73
N HIS A 37 -24.48 5.68 15.15
CA HIS A 37 -24.13 5.73 13.74
C HIS A 37 -24.76 4.58 12.99
N ALA A 38 -25.35 4.83 11.81
CA ALA A 38 -25.75 3.74 10.92
C ALA A 38 -24.69 3.56 9.83
N VAL A 39 -24.33 2.31 9.54
CA VAL A 39 -23.44 1.95 8.43
C VAL A 39 -24.30 1.75 7.19
N GLU A 40 -24.14 2.64 6.22
CA GLU A 40 -24.77 2.55 4.89
C GLU A 40 -23.71 2.24 3.83
N PRO A 41 -24.10 1.79 2.62
CA PRO A 41 -23.15 1.53 1.52
C PRO A 41 -22.26 2.73 1.19
N GLU A 42 -22.78 3.96 1.30
CA GLU A 42 -22.05 5.19 1.02
C GLU A 42 -21.22 5.70 2.22
N GLY A 43 -21.25 4.97 3.34
CA GLY A 43 -20.44 5.23 4.52
C GLY A 43 -21.24 5.31 5.81
N VAL A 44 -20.55 5.73 6.87
CA VAL A 44 -21.17 5.94 8.18
C VAL A 44 -22.02 7.22 8.14
N THR A 45 -23.30 7.09 8.47
CA THR A 45 -24.20 8.24 8.58
C THR A 45 -24.12 8.87 9.97
N PHE A 46 -24.29 10.20 10.00
CA PHE A 46 -24.39 10.92 11.26
C PHE A 46 -25.78 10.72 11.89
N PRO A 47 -25.87 10.62 13.22
CA PRO A 47 -27.16 10.50 13.90
C PRO A 47 -28.09 11.66 13.55
N GLN A 48 -29.39 11.40 13.55
CA GLN A 48 -30.37 12.47 13.45
C GLN A 48 -30.44 13.26 14.77
N PRO A 49 -30.68 14.58 14.74
CA PRO A 49 -30.86 15.38 15.96
C PRO A 49 -31.94 14.86 16.92
N SER A 50 -32.96 14.19 16.38
CA SER A 50 -34.02 13.53 17.15
C SER A 50 -33.50 12.46 18.11
N LEU A 51 -32.41 11.75 17.75
CA LEU A 51 -31.77 10.77 18.64
C LEU A 51 -31.27 11.45 19.92
N CYS A 52 -30.67 12.63 19.81
CA CYS A 52 -30.17 13.39 20.95
C CYS A 52 -31.33 13.82 21.87
N GLN A 53 -32.46 14.22 21.28
CA GLN A 53 -33.65 14.68 22.01
C GLN A 53 -34.30 13.58 22.86
N GLY A 54 -34.03 12.30 22.59
CA GLY A 54 -34.53 11.19 23.43
C GLY A 54 -34.05 11.29 24.89
N CYS A 55 -32.80 11.69 25.10
CA CYS A 55 -32.22 11.91 26.44
C CYS A 55 -32.14 13.41 26.78
N HIS A 56 -31.80 14.26 25.81
CA HIS A 56 -31.74 15.71 25.98
C HIS A 56 -33.12 16.35 25.78
N ASN A 57 -34.09 15.94 26.61
CA ASN A 57 -35.49 16.39 26.58
C ASN A 57 -35.85 17.39 27.71
N GLY A 58 -34.87 17.78 28.53
CA GLY A 58 -35.09 18.64 29.70
C GLY A 58 -35.53 17.91 30.97
N GLN A 59 -35.82 16.61 30.89
CA GLN A 59 -36.15 15.75 32.05
C GLN A 59 -34.99 14.85 32.43
N VAL A 60 -34.39 14.16 31.45
CA VAL A 60 -33.26 13.24 31.66
C VAL A 60 -31.93 13.99 31.59
N ALA A 61 -31.77 14.82 30.56
CA ALA A 61 -30.63 15.71 30.40
C ALA A 61 -31.08 17.06 29.83
N ARG A 62 -30.22 18.09 29.99
CA ARG A 62 -30.45 19.43 29.44
C ARG A 62 -30.76 19.37 27.95
N LEU A 63 -31.65 20.23 27.46
CA LEU A 63 -31.90 20.38 26.02
C LEU A 63 -30.60 20.77 25.29
N VAL A 64 -30.41 20.23 24.08
CA VAL A 64 -29.27 20.55 23.20
C VAL A 64 -29.76 20.85 21.79
N ASP A 65 -29.17 21.85 21.14
CA ASP A 65 -29.40 22.20 19.74
C ASP A 65 -28.23 21.70 18.88
N TRP A 66 -28.03 20.38 18.88
CA TRP A 66 -27.03 19.76 18.02
C TRP A 66 -27.61 19.56 16.61
N ARG A 67 -26.92 20.10 15.61
CA ARG A 67 -27.41 20.15 14.21
C ARG A 67 -26.63 19.22 13.26
N GLY A 68 -25.73 18.40 13.80
CA GLY A 68 -24.82 17.61 12.99
C GLY A 68 -23.62 18.40 12.46
N PRO A 69 -22.59 17.70 12.00
CA PRO A 69 -21.48 18.32 11.28
C PRO A 69 -21.90 18.76 9.87
N SER A 70 -21.24 19.78 9.34
CA SER A 70 -21.30 20.09 7.90
C SER A 70 -20.53 19.02 7.13
N ARG A 71 -21.23 18.19 6.34
CA ARG A 71 -20.56 17.20 5.48
C ARG A 71 -19.65 17.93 4.50
N VAL A 72 -18.37 17.62 4.50
CA VAL A 72 -17.49 17.86 3.36
C VAL A 72 -17.42 16.54 2.62
N ALA A 73 -17.96 16.49 1.39
CA ALA A 73 -17.90 15.28 0.58
C ALA A 73 -16.43 14.89 0.37
N ASN A 74 -16.08 13.63 0.62
CA ASN A 74 -14.78 13.14 0.21
C ASN A 74 -14.81 13.00 -1.33
N LYS A 75 -13.88 13.64 -2.03
CA LYS A 75 -13.73 13.48 -3.49
C LYS A 75 -12.87 12.27 -3.87
N PHE A 76 -12.38 11.52 -2.86
CA PHE A 76 -11.42 10.44 -3.04
C PHE A 76 -12.07 9.07 -3.19
N GLY A 77 -13.41 9.00 -3.28
CA GLY A 77 -14.13 7.74 -3.52
C GLY A 77 -13.93 6.70 -2.41
N PHE A 78 -13.63 7.12 -1.16
CA PHE A 78 -13.56 6.14 -0.08
C PHE A 78 -14.94 5.62 0.25
N ASN A 79 -15.13 4.31 0.10
CA ASN A 79 -16.35 3.61 0.46
C ASN A 79 -16.06 2.64 1.61
N HIS A 80 -16.71 2.86 2.76
CA HIS A 80 -16.56 2.00 3.94
C HIS A 80 -17.05 0.57 3.69
N SER A 81 -18.12 0.38 2.92
CA SER A 81 -18.69 -0.93 2.65
C SER A 81 -17.75 -1.80 1.79
N GLU A 82 -17.14 -1.22 0.76
CA GLU A 82 -16.15 -1.90 -0.08
C GLU A 82 -14.88 -2.25 0.70
N ALA A 83 -14.37 -1.32 1.53
CA ALA A 83 -13.17 -1.53 2.32
C ALA A 83 -13.35 -2.65 3.38
N ILE A 84 -14.49 -2.68 4.05
CA ILE A 84 -14.82 -3.73 5.05
C ILE A 84 -15.02 -5.08 4.35
N ALA A 85 -15.69 -5.12 3.20
CA ALA A 85 -15.89 -6.35 2.43
C ALA A 85 -14.54 -6.95 1.97
N ALA A 86 -13.66 -6.15 1.38
CA ALA A 86 -12.35 -6.60 0.93
C ALA A 86 -11.49 -7.17 2.06
N LYS A 87 -11.59 -6.60 3.27
CA LYS A 87 -10.86 -7.09 4.44
C LYS A 87 -11.40 -8.42 4.96
N ARG A 88 -12.72 -8.59 4.95
CA ARG A 88 -13.36 -9.87 5.27
C ARG A 88 -12.98 -10.97 4.28
N GLU A 89 -12.86 -10.66 2.99
CA GLU A 89 -12.38 -11.60 1.98
C GLU A 89 -10.94 -12.06 2.25
N MET A 90 -10.11 -11.20 2.83
CA MET A 90 -8.74 -11.54 3.28
C MET A 90 -8.71 -12.25 4.65
N GLY A 91 -9.86 -12.56 5.25
CA GLY A 91 -9.95 -13.23 6.55
C GLY A 91 -9.68 -12.31 7.75
N GLU A 92 -9.69 -10.99 7.54
CA GLU A 92 -9.55 -9.98 8.59
C GLU A 92 -10.92 -9.36 8.92
N ASP A 93 -11.34 -9.41 10.19
CA ASP A 93 -12.51 -8.66 10.65
C ASP A 93 -12.04 -7.33 11.23
N ILE A 94 -12.28 -6.24 10.48
CA ILE A 94 -11.92 -4.89 10.88
C ILE A 94 -13.13 -4.25 11.58
N SER A 95 -12.88 -3.74 12.79
CA SER A 95 -13.81 -2.91 13.55
C SER A 95 -13.71 -1.43 13.17
N CYS A 96 -14.71 -0.64 13.51
CA CYS A 96 -14.65 0.82 13.35
C CYS A 96 -13.44 1.41 14.09
N ALA A 97 -13.08 0.83 15.23
CA ALA A 97 -12.01 1.30 16.11
C ALA A 97 -10.61 1.24 15.46
N ASP A 98 -10.37 0.26 14.59
CA ASP A 98 -9.07 0.06 13.94
C ASP A 98 -8.67 1.24 13.04
N CYS A 99 -9.66 1.95 12.49
CA CYS A 99 -9.46 3.12 11.63
C CYS A 99 -9.98 4.44 12.23
N HIS A 100 -10.82 4.40 13.26
CA HIS A 100 -11.43 5.61 13.83
C HIS A 100 -11.02 5.90 15.27
N LEU A 101 -10.39 5.00 16.04
CA LEU A 101 -9.85 5.39 17.35
C LEU A 101 -8.45 5.98 17.23
N ALA A 102 -8.14 6.95 18.10
CA ALA A 102 -6.79 7.45 18.29
C ALA A 102 -5.89 6.37 18.94
N PRO A 103 -4.62 6.23 18.53
CA PRO A 103 -3.68 5.30 19.18
C PRO A 103 -3.53 5.62 20.67
N GLY A 104 -3.83 4.65 21.55
CA GLY A 104 -3.82 4.85 23.00
C GLY A 104 -4.96 5.72 23.54
N GLY A 105 -5.93 6.06 22.70
CA GLY A 105 -7.14 6.80 23.07
C GLY A 105 -8.11 5.95 23.88
N GLY A 106 -8.99 6.63 24.64
CA GLY A 106 -10.06 5.98 25.41
C GLY A 106 -11.23 5.51 24.53
N ALA A 107 -12.23 4.92 25.17
CA ALA A 107 -13.48 4.56 24.49
C ALA A 107 -14.10 5.78 23.80
N MET A 108 -14.50 5.60 22.53
CA MET A 108 -15.05 6.67 21.67
C MET A 108 -14.12 7.88 21.45
N ASP A 109 -12.79 7.72 21.60
CA ASP A 109 -11.82 8.74 21.24
C ASP A 109 -11.58 8.76 19.72
N VAL A 110 -12.55 9.32 19.00
CA VAL A 110 -12.59 9.27 17.54
C VAL A 110 -11.54 10.19 16.92
N ARG A 111 -10.59 9.61 16.17
CA ARG A 111 -9.64 10.32 15.32
C ARG A 111 -10.40 11.02 14.19
N ARG A 112 -10.00 12.25 13.88
CA ARG A 112 -10.55 12.99 12.73
C ARG A 112 -9.73 12.77 11.48
N ALA A 113 -10.36 13.02 10.34
CA ALA A 113 -9.61 13.27 9.12
C ALA A 113 -8.60 14.42 9.37
N PRO A 114 -7.35 14.29 8.88
CA PRO A 114 -6.37 15.36 8.96
C PRO A 114 -6.90 16.65 8.33
N ALA A 115 -6.34 17.80 8.75
CA ALA A 115 -6.69 19.10 8.19
C ALA A 115 -6.44 19.19 6.67
N SER A 116 -5.60 18.30 6.11
CA SER A 116 -5.37 18.18 4.68
C SER A 116 -6.62 17.77 3.89
N HIS A 117 -7.63 17.16 4.50
CA HIS A 117 -8.88 16.74 3.83
C HIS A 117 -9.80 17.94 3.53
N THR A 118 -9.30 18.87 2.71
CA THR A 118 -10.03 20.05 2.24
C THR A 118 -10.68 19.78 0.87
N PRO A 119 -11.69 20.57 0.46
CA PRO A 119 -12.21 20.54 -0.91
C PRO A 119 -11.16 20.85 -1.99
N PHE A 120 -10.03 21.45 -1.61
CA PHE A 120 -8.92 21.88 -2.47
C PHE A 120 -7.73 20.91 -2.42
N PHE A 121 -7.88 19.73 -1.82
CA PHE A 121 -6.79 18.76 -1.73
C PHE A 121 -6.15 18.48 -3.09
N ALA A 122 -6.91 18.40 -4.18
CA ALA A 122 -6.35 18.20 -5.52
C ALA A 122 -5.28 19.24 -5.90
N ASP A 123 -5.41 20.47 -5.43
CA ASP A 123 -4.48 21.57 -5.70
C ASP A 123 -3.34 21.64 -4.68
N GLU A 124 -3.62 21.30 -3.41
CA GLU A 124 -2.71 21.53 -2.28
C GLU A 124 -1.91 20.27 -1.87
N HIS A 125 -2.36 19.07 -2.22
CA HIS A 125 -1.74 17.83 -1.75
C HIS A 125 -0.34 17.59 -2.31
N ARG A 126 0.02 18.22 -3.44
CA ARG A 126 1.34 18.07 -4.05
C ARG A 126 2.46 18.45 -3.08
N THR A 127 2.32 19.58 -2.38
CA THR A 127 3.36 20.05 -1.45
C THR A 127 3.39 19.21 -0.18
N LEU A 128 2.22 18.76 0.30
CA LEU A 128 2.09 17.88 1.45
C LEU A 128 2.70 16.50 1.19
N ALA A 129 2.36 15.87 0.06
CA ALA A 129 2.89 14.57 -0.35
C ALA A 129 4.39 14.61 -0.66
N ALA A 130 4.89 15.72 -1.21
CA ALA A 130 6.33 15.92 -1.40
C ALA A 130 7.10 16.04 -0.08
N ALA A 131 6.45 16.49 0.99
CA ALA A 131 7.06 16.58 2.31
C ALA A 131 7.06 15.24 3.05
N SER A 132 5.96 14.49 3.02
CA SER A 132 5.85 13.15 3.62
C SER A 132 4.61 12.40 3.16
N THR A 133 4.74 11.12 2.77
CA THR A 133 3.60 10.23 2.47
C THR A 133 3.16 9.38 3.67
N ALA A 134 4.05 9.19 4.66
CA ALA A 134 3.82 8.29 5.80
C ALA A 134 2.61 8.68 6.65
N GLU A 135 2.32 9.98 6.76
CA GLU A 135 1.15 10.47 7.49
C GLU A 135 -0.17 10.07 6.81
N CYS A 136 -0.19 10.06 5.47
CA CYS A 136 -1.33 9.61 4.69
C CYS A 136 -1.50 8.09 4.80
N GLU A 137 -0.38 7.36 4.81
CA GLU A 137 -0.32 5.90 4.89
C GLU A 137 -0.89 5.31 6.19
N THR A 138 -1.02 6.14 7.22
CA THR A 138 -1.64 5.77 8.49
C THR A 138 -3.14 5.46 8.37
N CYS A 139 -3.82 6.06 7.38
CA CYS A 139 -5.26 5.87 7.15
C CYS A 139 -5.59 5.41 5.73
N HIS A 140 -4.66 5.55 4.78
CA HIS A 140 -4.88 5.25 3.36
C HIS A 140 -3.79 4.33 2.85
N ASN A 141 -4.11 3.28 2.10
CA ASN A 141 -3.06 2.56 1.39
C ASN A 141 -2.65 3.31 0.10
N ARG A 142 -1.41 3.09 -0.33
CA ARG A 142 -0.81 3.72 -1.51
C ARG A 142 -1.63 3.50 -2.78
N ASP A 143 -2.17 2.30 -2.96
CA ASP A 143 -2.86 1.88 -4.17
C ASP A 143 -4.21 2.59 -4.35
N GLN A 144 -4.96 2.82 -3.27
CA GLN A 144 -6.28 3.45 -3.31
C GLN A 144 -6.25 4.98 -3.43
N ARG A 145 -5.15 5.65 -3.07
CA ARG A 145 -5.11 7.12 -3.02
C ARG A 145 -4.10 7.77 -3.94
N CYS A 146 -2.87 7.27 -3.91
CA CYS A 146 -1.84 7.78 -4.79
C CYS A 146 -2.09 7.21 -6.17
N LEU A 147 -2.16 5.89 -6.31
CA LEU A 147 -2.22 5.29 -7.64
C LEU A 147 -3.56 5.52 -8.35
N GLY A 148 -4.69 5.61 -7.63
CA GLY A 148 -6.00 5.85 -8.23
C GLY A 148 -6.10 7.07 -9.17
N CYS A 149 -5.49 8.21 -8.82
CA CYS A 149 -5.50 9.41 -9.69
C CYS A 149 -4.27 9.52 -10.60
N HIS A 150 -3.19 8.85 -10.22
CA HIS A 150 -1.82 9.20 -10.59
C HIS A 150 -1.21 8.08 -11.45
N GLN A 151 -1.77 6.87 -11.37
CA GLN A 151 -1.78 5.86 -12.44
C GLN A 151 -3.01 5.99 -13.36
N GLY A 152 -4.12 6.55 -12.86
CA GLY A 152 -5.39 6.69 -13.58
C GLY A 152 -5.58 8.01 -14.34
N ALA A 153 -4.50 8.69 -14.74
CA ALA A 153 -4.59 9.98 -15.41
C ALA A 153 -5.38 9.95 -16.75
N GLU A 154 -5.59 8.75 -17.31
CA GLU A 154 -6.47 8.49 -18.45
C GLU A 154 -7.98 8.50 -18.14
N ASN A 155 -8.37 8.44 -16.86
CA ASN A 155 -9.78 8.36 -16.41
C ASN A 155 -10.29 9.65 -15.72
N LEU A 156 -9.48 10.70 -15.69
CA LEU A 156 -9.90 12.03 -15.28
C LEU A 156 -10.02 12.89 -16.54
N ASP A 157 -11.03 13.76 -16.59
CA ASP A 157 -11.28 14.73 -17.67
C ASP A 157 -10.22 15.86 -17.67
N ILE A 158 -8.95 15.48 -17.46
CA ILE A 158 -7.76 16.34 -17.38
C ILE A 158 -6.98 16.17 -18.68
N PRO A 159 -6.67 17.26 -19.40
CA PRO A 159 -5.94 17.20 -20.67
C PRO A 159 -4.62 16.44 -20.56
N ALA A 160 -4.31 15.56 -21.53
CA ALA A 160 -3.11 14.71 -21.54
C ALA A 160 -1.76 15.42 -21.33
N ARG A 161 -1.67 16.72 -21.65
CA ARG A 161 -0.46 17.55 -21.41
C ARG A 161 -0.24 17.92 -19.94
N GLU A 162 -1.30 17.86 -19.13
CA GLU A 162 -1.35 18.16 -17.69
C GLU A 162 -1.40 16.87 -16.86
N GLN A 163 -1.52 15.72 -17.53
CA GLN A 163 -1.36 14.40 -16.92
C GLN A 163 0.12 14.20 -16.58
N ALA A 164 0.49 14.51 -15.35
CA ALA A 164 1.79 14.14 -14.79
C ALA A 164 1.81 12.63 -14.57
N GLY A 165 2.00 11.86 -15.65
CA GLY A 165 2.37 10.46 -15.53
C GLY A 165 3.66 10.35 -14.71
N TYR A 166 3.74 9.35 -13.84
CA TYR A 166 4.98 9.10 -13.07
C TYR A 166 6.17 8.73 -13.94
N HIS A 167 5.92 8.39 -15.21
CA HIS A 167 6.94 8.09 -16.20
C HIS A 167 7.09 9.26 -17.18
N PRO A 168 8.33 9.65 -17.55
CA PRO A 168 8.53 10.60 -18.63
C PRO A 168 8.03 10.03 -19.95
N GLN A 169 7.64 10.90 -20.89
CA GLN A 169 7.07 10.48 -22.19
C GLN A 169 7.98 9.56 -23.02
N ASN A 170 9.28 9.56 -22.74
CA ASN A 170 10.30 8.72 -23.37
C ASN A 170 10.76 7.55 -22.48
N PHE A 171 10.00 7.17 -21.45
CA PHE A 171 10.33 6.10 -20.53
C PHE A 171 10.76 4.80 -21.24
N LEU A 172 10.02 4.36 -22.25
CA LEU A 172 10.38 3.16 -23.02
C LEU A 172 11.78 3.23 -23.65
N ALA A 173 12.25 4.43 -24.01
CA ALA A 173 13.57 4.63 -24.61
C ALA A 173 14.71 4.71 -23.58
N LEU A 174 14.43 5.15 -22.34
CA LEU A 174 15.46 5.46 -21.34
C LEU A 174 15.47 4.53 -20.12
N HIS A 175 14.39 3.78 -19.87
CA HIS A 175 14.25 3.00 -18.64
C HIS A 175 15.29 1.89 -18.49
N SER A 176 15.84 1.37 -19.59
CA SER A 176 16.90 0.35 -19.53
C SER A 176 18.19 0.91 -18.92
N ALA A 177 18.60 2.10 -19.34
CA ALA A 177 19.76 2.80 -18.78
C ALA A 177 19.48 3.24 -17.34
N ALA A 178 18.30 3.80 -17.07
CA ALA A 178 17.91 4.21 -15.72
C ALA A 178 17.86 3.02 -14.74
N ALA A 179 17.37 1.85 -15.18
CA ALA A 179 17.33 0.63 -14.38
C ALA A 179 18.75 0.07 -14.13
N TRP A 180 19.61 0.07 -15.16
CA TRP A 180 21.00 -0.37 -15.04
C TRP A 180 21.79 0.48 -14.03
N ASN A 181 21.60 1.80 -14.11
CA ASN A 181 22.27 2.76 -13.23
C ASN A 181 21.59 2.93 -11.88
N ARG A 182 20.42 2.31 -11.66
CA ARG A 182 19.57 2.46 -10.45
C ARG A 182 19.20 3.92 -10.17
N GLU A 183 18.91 4.68 -11.22
CA GLU A 183 18.56 6.11 -11.14
C GLU A 183 17.19 6.33 -10.49
N VAL A 184 16.30 5.34 -10.56
CA VAL A 184 14.96 5.37 -9.97
C VAL A 184 14.71 4.08 -9.19
N GLU A 185 14.26 4.21 -7.93
CA GLU A 185 13.85 3.07 -7.11
C GLU A 185 12.43 2.64 -7.48
N CYS A 186 12.32 1.89 -8.58
CA CYS A 186 11.06 1.40 -9.11
C CYS A 186 10.27 0.58 -8.08
N SER A 187 10.97 -0.09 -7.15
CA SER A 187 10.35 -0.90 -6.11
C SER A 187 9.50 -0.09 -5.11
N SER A 188 9.70 1.24 -5.08
CA SER A 188 8.91 2.17 -4.27
C SER A 188 7.46 2.31 -4.76
N CYS A 189 7.16 1.91 -5.99
CA CYS A 189 5.81 1.99 -6.56
C CYS A 189 5.37 0.67 -7.24
N HIS A 190 6.31 -0.12 -7.75
CA HIS A 190 6.05 -1.37 -8.48
C HIS A 190 6.65 -2.55 -7.73
N ASN A 191 6.03 -3.73 -7.76
CA ASN A 191 6.74 -4.96 -7.43
C ASN A 191 7.62 -5.34 -8.64
N PRO A 192 8.96 -5.20 -8.60
CA PRO A 192 9.80 -5.37 -9.79
C PRO A 192 9.69 -6.78 -10.39
N GLU A 193 9.59 -7.80 -9.55
CA GLU A 193 9.54 -9.19 -9.98
C GLU A 193 8.30 -9.47 -10.86
N THR A 194 7.14 -8.97 -10.45
CA THR A 194 5.88 -9.17 -11.18
C THR A 194 5.70 -8.16 -12.30
N TYR A 195 5.99 -6.88 -12.03
CA TYR A 195 5.71 -5.79 -12.95
C TYR A 195 6.67 -5.76 -14.13
N CYS A 196 7.99 -5.80 -13.88
CA CYS A 196 8.99 -5.77 -14.94
C CYS A 196 8.77 -6.98 -15.85
N ARG A 197 8.67 -8.18 -15.26
CA ARG A 197 8.43 -9.41 -16.01
C ARG A 197 7.16 -9.34 -16.84
N ASN A 198 6.03 -8.93 -16.28
CA ASN A 198 4.76 -8.88 -17.02
C ASN A 198 4.83 -7.94 -18.24
N CYS A 199 5.31 -6.70 -18.04
CA CYS A 199 5.43 -5.73 -19.12
C CYS A 199 6.36 -6.24 -20.22
N HIS A 200 7.51 -6.78 -19.81
CA HIS A 200 8.48 -7.34 -20.73
C HIS A 200 7.98 -8.60 -21.46
N MET A 201 7.25 -9.50 -20.81
CA MET A 201 6.60 -10.65 -21.45
C MET A 201 5.58 -10.18 -22.48
N THR A 202 4.70 -9.24 -22.11
CA THR A 202 3.69 -8.65 -22.99
C THR A 202 4.31 -7.92 -24.18
N ALA A 203 5.45 -7.26 -23.96
CA ALA A 203 6.23 -6.60 -25.01
C ALA A 203 7.07 -7.57 -25.87
N GLY A 204 6.90 -8.89 -25.73
CA GLY A 204 7.65 -9.90 -26.47
C GLY A 204 9.14 -9.92 -26.15
N ARG A 205 9.53 -9.34 -25.01
CA ARG A 205 10.90 -9.37 -24.49
C ARG A 205 11.11 -10.53 -23.52
N GLY A 206 10.03 -11.17 -23.07
CA GLY A 206 10.04 -12.30 -22.14
C GLY A 206 10.90 -13.50 -22.51
N THR A 207 11.25 -14.32 -21.52
CA THR A 207 11.91 -15.62 -21.71
C THR A 207 10.94 -16.64 -22.31
N GLU A 208 10.75 -16.61 -23.62
CA GLU A 208 10.02 -17.66 -24.33
C GLU A 208 10.97 -18.81 -24.74
N GLY A 209 10.78 -19.99 -24.14
CA GLY A 209 11.49 -21.23 -24.51
C GLY A 209 12.87 -21.43 -23.85
N ARG A 210 13.59 -22.48 -24.28
CA ARG A 210 14.94 -22.77 -23.78
C ARG A 210 15.91 -21.72 -24.34
N THR A 211 16.42 -20.89 -23.44
CA THR A 211 17.47 -19.88 -23.66
C THR A 211 17.13 -18.86 -24.74
N ASN A 212 16.07 -18.07 -24.54
CA ASN A 212 15.92 -16.83 -25.31
C ASN A 212 16.90 -15.77 -24.77
N THR A 213 17.85 -15.38 -25.60
CA THR A 213 19.04 -14.57 -25.31
C THR A 213 18.76 -13.06 -25.19
N GLY A 214 17.51 -12.68 -24.86
CA GLY A 214 17.05 -11.29 -24.95
C GLY A 214 17.53 -10.34 -23.84
N TYR A 215 17.98 -10.85 -22.69
CA TYR A 215 18.28 -10.02 -21.50
C TYR A 215 19.74 -9.86 -21.13
N HIS A 216 20.60 -10.73 -21.66
CA HIS A 216 22.03 -10.56 -21.58
C HIS A 216 22.48 -10.59 -23.02
N SER A 217 22.84 -9.41 -23.55
CA SER A 217 23.54 -9.22 -24.83
C SER A 217 24.22 -10.52 -25.22
N GLU A 218 23.72 -11.21 -26.25
CA GLU A 218 23.99 -12.57 -26.77
C GLU A 218 25.31 -13.28 -26.39
N ASP A 219 25.70 -13.26 -25.11
CA ASP A 219 27.07 -13.47 -24.71
C ASP A 219 27.19 -14.90 -24.22
N ALA A 220 27.71 -15.75 -25.10
CA ALA A 220 28.07 -17.12 -24.80
C ALA A 220 28.95 -17.24 -23.55
N ARG A 221 29.66 -16.17 -23.13
CA ARG A 221 30.47 -16.13 -21.91
C ARG A 221 29.64 -16.13 -20.63
N PHE A 222 28.36 -15.79 -20.69
CA PHE A 222 27.45 -15.90 -19.54
C PHE A 222 27.52 -17.30 -18.93
N GLN A 223 27.55 -18.35 -19.76
CA GLN A 223 27.61 -19.74 -19.30
C GLN A 223 28.85 -20.04 -18.44
N PHE A 224 29.96 -19.33 -18.63
CA PHE A 224 31.20 -19.53 -17.87
C PHE A 224 31.31 -18.65 -16.62
N GLY A 225 30.67 -17.47 -16.60
CA GLY A 225 30.76 -16.52 -15.50
C GLY A 225 29.56 -16.47 -14.55
N HIS A 226 28.36 -16.83 -15.01
CA HIS A 226 27.12 -16.60 -14.26
C HIS A 226 27.05 -17.40 -12.96
N GLY A 227 27.67 -18.58 -12.88
CA GLY A 227 27.69 -19.35 -11.64
C GLY A 227 28.41 -18.62 -10.50
N GLN A 228 29.46 -17.85 -10.79
CA GLN A 228 30.12 -17.02 -9.79
C GLN A 228 29.27 -15.79 -9.43
N ALA A 229 28.74 -15.10 -10.44
CA ALA A 229 27.88 -13.94 -10.24
C ALA A 229 26.61 -14.28 -9.44
N ALA A 230 25.96 -15.41 -9.75
CA ALA A 230 24.79 -15.91 -9.04
C ALA A 230 25.09 -16.24 -7.56
N ARG A 231 26.30 -16.68 -7.23
CA ARG A 231 26.70 -16.89 -5.82
C ARG A 231 26.92 -15.58 -5.07
N GLN A 232 27.21 -14.50 -5.79
CA GLN A 232 27.50 -13.19 -5.18
C GLN A 232 26.26 -12.32 -5.04
N ALA A 233 25.32 -12.40 -5.99
CA ALA A 233 24.15 -11.52 -6.05
C ALA A 233 22.98 -12.19 -6.80
N LEU A 234 22.48 -13.33 -6.33
CA LEU A 234 21.39 -14.08 -6.98
C LEU A 234 20.13 -13.22 -7.15
N GLU A 235 19.84 -12.38 -6.16
CA GLU A 235 18.68 -11.48 -6.11
C GLU A 235 18.65 -10.51 -7.29
N SER A 236 19.81 -10.11 -7.81
CA SER A 236 19.89 -9.27 -9.00
C SER A 236 19.33 -9.98 -10.24
N CYS A 237 19.56 -11.29 -10.36
CA CYS A 237 19.03 -12.11 -11.45
C CYS A 237 17.54 -12.46 -11.22
N ALA A 238 17.19 -12.80 -9.99
CA ALA A 238 15.83 -13.16 -9.59
C ALA A 238 14.83 -12.00 -9.69
N SER A 239 15.32 -10.76 -9.80
CA SER A 239 14.47 -9.58 -10.05
C SER A 239 13.74 -9.63 -11.41
N CYS A 240 14.27 -10.39 -12.37
CA CYS A 240 13.69 -10.55 -13.72
C CYS A 240 13.43 -12.02 -14.08
N HIS A 241 14.25 -12.95 -13.58
CA HIS A 241 14.15 -14.38 -13.87
C HIS A 241 13.40 -15.15 -12.78
N ALA A 242 12.52 -16.05 -13.20
CA ALA A 242 11.81 -16.95 -12.30
C ALA A 242 12.64 -18.20 -12.00
N GLN A 243 12.36 -18.86 -10.88
CA GLN A 243 13.05 -20.10 -10.48
C GLN A 243 13.07 -21.16 -11.59
N GLN A 244 11.97 -21.29 -12.34
CA GLN A 244 11.86 -22.19 -13.48
C GLN A 244 12.90 -21.94 -14.59
N ASP A 245 13.34 -20.69 -14.78
CA ASP A 245 14.38 -20.34 -15.75
C ASP A 245 15.72 -20.97 -15.36
N CYS A 246 16.05 -20.92 -14.06
CA CYS A 246 17.25 -21.56 -13.52
C CYS A 246 17.17 -23.09 -13.67
N LEU A 247 15.99 -23.68 -13.45
CA LEU A 247 15.77 -25.13 -13.54
C LEU A 247 15.87 -25.69 -14.96
N ALA A 248 15.84 -24.84 -15.99
CA ALA A 248 16.12 -25.26 -17.37
C ALA A 248 17.54 -25.85 -17.53
N CYS A 249 18.46 -25.47 -16.64
CA CYS A 249 19.81 -26.03 -16.56
C CYS A 249 20.09 -26.70 -15.20
N HIS A 250 19.66 -26.08 -14.11
CA HIS A 250 20.02 -26.43 -12.73
C HIS A 250 18.98 -27.28 -12.00
N SER A 251 18.70 -28.48 -12.50
CA SER A 251 17.80 -29.41 -11.84
C SER A 251 18.30 -30.83 -12.01
N ALA A 252 18.19 -31.66 -10.97
CA ALA A 252 18.41 -33.09 -11.10
C ALA A 252 17.23 -33.77 -11.80
N LYS A 253 16.04 -33.15 -11.80
CA LYS A 253 14.82 -33.70 -12.42
C LYS A 253 14.68 -33.40 -13.91
N TYR A 254 15.00 -32.17 -14.28
CA TYR A 254 14.70 -31.60 -15.60
C TYR A 254 15.92 -30.81 -16.13
N GLY A 255 15.86 -30.33 -17.36
CA GLY A 255 16.89 -29.42 -17.89
C GLY A 255 18.21 -30.10 -18.27
N ARG A 256 19.35 -29.46 -17.94
CA ARG A 256 20.72 -29.92 -18.29
C ARG A 256 21.49 -30.57 -17.13
N MET A 257 20.87 -30.80 -15.98
CA MET A 257 21.48 -31.47 -14.83
C MET A 257 22.76 -30.82 -14.29
N VAL A 258 22.89 -29.50 -14.47
CA VAL A 258 24.02 -28.73 -13.94
C VAL A 258 23.83 -28.54 -12.44
N ASN A 259 24.81 -28.95 -11.64
CA ASN A 259 24.73 -28.82 -10.19
C ASN A 259 24.72 -27.33 -9.77
N PRO A 260 23.65 -26.81 -9.13
CA PRO A 260 23.62 -25.44 -8.63
C PRO A 260 24.41 -25.25 -7.34
N HIS A 261 24.78 -26.33 -6.66
CA HIS A 261 25.52 -26.27 -5.41
C HIS A 261 26.98 -25.89 -5.63
N GLY A 262 27.49 -25.00 -4.78
CA GLY A 262 28.88 -24.53 -4.86
C GLY A 262 29.93 -25.61 -4.54
N PRO A 263 31.21 -25.32 -4.83
CA PRO A 263 32.31 -26.20 -4.45
C PRO A 263 32.30 -26.51 -2.95
N GLY A 264 32.45 -27.78 -2.58
CA GLY A 264 32.46 -28.21 -1.18
C GLY A 264 31.09 -28.28 -0.49
N PHE A 265 29.99 -28.13 -1.24
CA PHE A 265 28.66 -28.37 -0.70
C PHE A 265 28.51 -29.81 -0.22
N ASP A 266 28.09 -29.96 1.03
CA ASP A 266 27.90 -31.25 1.68
C ASP A 266 26.46 -31.37 2.20
N ALA A 267 25.63 -32.09 1.46
CA ALA A 267 24.23 -32.31 1.78
C ALA A 267 24.05 -33.04 3.12
N SER A 268 25.04 -33.84 3.55
CA SER A 268 24.95 -34.62 4.80
C SER A 268 24.96 -33.74 6.04
N LYS A 269 25.45 -32.50 5.93
CA LYS A 269 25.42 -31.49 7.00
C LYS A 269 24.07 -30.78 7.15
N LEU A 270 23.17 -30.96 6.19
CA LEU A 270 21.84 -30.34 6.18
C LEU A 270 20.73 -31.32 6.58
N ARG A 271 21.06 -32.46 7.20
CA ARG A 271 20.11 -33.50 7.65
C ARG A 271 18.92 -32.91 8.43
N GLU A 272 19.20 -32.05 9.40
CA GLU A 272 18.15 -31.44 10.22
C GLU A 272 17.21 -30.52 9.39
N LEU A 273 17.75 -29.76 8.44
CA LEU A 273 16.96 -28.91 7.54
C LEU A 273 16.15 -29.74 6.54
N ARG A 274 16.70 -30.85 6.06
CA ARG A 274 16.00 -31.81 5.21
C ARG A 274 14.83 -32.44 5.94
N ASP A 275 15.02 -32.89 7.18
CA ASP A 275 13.95 -33.55 7.95
C ASP A 275 12.82 -32.57 8.27
N LYS A 276 13.13 -31.26 8.39
CA LYS A 276 12.15 -30.18 8.58
C LYS A 276 11.45 -29.76 7.27
N ASN A 277 12.12 -29.81 6.12
CA ASN A 277 11.54 -29.35 4.85
C ASN A 277 12.13 -30.03 3.61
N VAL A 278 11.93 -31.34 3.47
CA VAL A 278 12.38 -32.14 2.31
C VAL A 278 11.72 -31.71 1.00
N THR A 279 10.56 -31.05 1.07
CA THR A 279 9.82 -30.54 -0.09
C THR A 279 10.65 -29.54 -0.89
N LEU A 280 11.43 -28.69 -0.21
CA LEU A 280 12.33 -27.74 -0.89
C LEU A 280 13.40 -28.46 -1.72
N CYS A 281 14.02 -29.50 -1.17
CA CYS A 281 15.02 -30.31 -1.88
C CYS A 281 14.39 -31.02 -3.08
N ARG A 282 13.17 -31.52 -2.90
CA ARG A 282 12.40 -32.22 -3.94
C ARG A 282 11.91 -31.31 -5.06
N TYR A 283 12.05 -29.98 -4.95
CA TYR A 283 11.77 -29.09 -6.08
C TYR A 283 12.76 -29.35 -7.23
N CYS A 284 14.03 -29.57 -6.90
CA CYS A 284 15.11 -29.82 -7.87
C CYS A 284 15.52 -31.30 -7.97
N HIS A 285 15.24 -32.13 -6.97
CA HIS A 285 15.69 -33.53 -6.88
C HIS A 285 14.56 -34.55 -6.89
N PHE A 286 14.76 -35.69 -7.56
CA PHE A 286 13.79 -36.79 -7.57
C PHE A 286 13.47 -37.30 -6.16
N PRO A 287 12.27 -37.85 -5.91
CA PRO A 287 11.85 -38.37 -4.61
C PRO A 287 12.82 -39.40 -4.00
N ASN A 288 13.58 -40.11 -4.84
CA ASN A 288 14.57 -41.12 -4.46
C ASN A 288 16.01 -40.78 -4.90
N ASP A 289 16.34 -39.49 -4.93
CA ASP A 289 17.69 -39.08 -5.31
C ASP A 289 18.68 -39.45 -4.17
N PRO A 290 19.65 -40.36 -4.42
CA PRO A 290 20.57 -40.80 -3.38
C PRO A 290 21.46 -39.67 -2.82
N ARG A 291 21.46 -38.49 -3.48
CA ARG A 291 22.14 -37.26 -3.03
C ARG A 291 21.37 -36.49 -1.95
N ILE A 292 20.08 -36.76 -1.75
CA ILE A 292 19.26 -36.14 -0.68
C ILE A 292 18.78 -37.16 0.36
N GLU A 293 18.71 -38.45 0.02
CA GLU A 293 18.21 -39.51 0.91
C GLU A 293 19.21 -39.97 1.98
N ARG A 294 20.51 -39.69 1.82
CA ARG A 294 21.52 -40.06 2.83
C ARG A 294 21.71 -38.98 3.86
#